data_AF-A0AAW8GID1-F1
#
_entry.id   AF-A0AAW8GID1-F1
#
_cell.length_a   1.000
_cell.length_b   1.000
_cell.length_c   1.000
_cell.angle_alpha   90.00
_cell.angle_beta   90.00
_cell.angle_gamma   90.00
#
_symmetry.space_group_name_H-M   'P 1'
#
loop_
_entity.id
_entity.type
_entity.pdbx_description
1 polymer ?
#
loop_
_entity_poly.entity_id
_entity_poly.type
_entity_poly.pdbx_seq_one_letter_code
_entity_poly.pdbx_strand_id
1 'polypeptide(L)'
;MPRFTPCGWTASMALIAAAALPLASCTNTGTAHRAPTQEASMKSGVGPMLEEIYASRKPVRFEQLDVSDIVRRHFPAGTDKATVIDAFADSSTSKVVEDTADKLVVRDNHGQAMLDPDARSVVITFHLDADGKVSGIEALHLKNQ
;
A
#
# COMPACT_ATOMS: atom_id res chain seq x y z
N MET A 1 -27.02 52.90 -9.09
CA MET A 1 -25.86 53.55 -9.73
C MET A 1 -24.62 53.25 -8.88
N PRO A 2 -23.42 52.95 -9.41
CA PRO A 2 -23.05 52.26 -10.67
C PRO A 2 -22.69 50.77 -10.38
N ARG A 3 -23.04 49.79 -11.22
CA ARG A 3 -22.50 49.42 -12.55
C ARG A 3 -21.02 49.05 -12.52
N PHE A 4 -20.74 47.75 -12.37
CA PHE A 4 -19.51 47.12 -12.86
C PHE A 4 -19.77 46.63 -14.29
N THR A 5 -18.97 47.11 -15.23
CA THR A 5 -18.89 46.68 -16.62
C THR A 5 -17.47 46.17 -16.94
N PRO A 6 -17.33 45.33 -17.98
CA PRO A 6 -16.35 44.26 -18.05
C PRO A 6 -15.13 44.59 -18.95
N CYS A 7 -14.08 43.81 -18.80
CA CYS A 7 -12.99 43.66 -19.77
C CYS A 7 -12.57 42.18 -19.67
N GLY A 8 -12.85 41.26 -20.59
CA GLY A 8 -12.85 41.40 -22.04
C GLY A 8 -11.42 41.13 -22.51
N TRP A 9 -11.04 39.85 -22.67
CA TRP A 9 -9.93 39.49 -23.54
C TRP A 9 -10.33 38.36 -24.48
N THR A 10 -9.93 38.61 -25.71
CA THR A 10 -10.32 38.04 -26.98
C THR A 10 -9.63 36.72 -27.26
N ALA A 11 -10.32 35.96 -28.10
CA ALA A 11 -9.87 34.78 -28.81
C ALA A 11 -8.50 34.95 -29.51
N SER A 12 -7.81 33.83 -29.70
CA SER A 12 -7.11 33.61 -30.96
C SER A 12 -6.97 32.12 -31.26
N MET A 13 -7.51 31.74 -32.42
CA MET A 13 -7.28 30.47 -33.10
C MET A 13 -5.81 30.36 -33.53
N ALA A 14 -5.25 29.15 -33.51
CA ALA A 14 -4.25 28.76 -34.49
C ALA A 14 -4.30 27.24 -34.71
N LEU A 15 -4.77 26.89 -35.90
CA LEU A 15 -4.80 25.56 -36.49
C LEU A 15 -3.51 25.44 -37.31
N ILE A 16 -2.61 24.52 -36.97
CA ILE A 16 -1.49 24.15 -37.85
C ILE A 16 -1.40 22.62 -37.89
N ALA A 17 -1.81 22.09 -39.04
CA ALA A 17 -1.43 20.78 -39.51
C ALA A 17 -0.02 20.85 -40.11
N ALA A 18 0.85 19.90 -39.76
CA ALA A 18 2.01 19.56 -40.57
C ALA A 18 2.43 18.11 -40.27
N ALA A 19 2.33 17.28 -41.31
CA ALA A 19 2.79 15.91 -41.35
C ALA A 19 4.32 15.83 -41.31
N ALA A 20 4.87 14.80 -40.65
CA ALA A 20 6.14 14.19 -41.01
C ALA A 20 6.24 12.80 -40.36
N LEU A 21 6.18 11.76 -41.20
CA LEU A 21 6.62 10.40 -40.86
C LEU A 21 8.15 10.35 -40.92
N PRO A 22 8.83 9.74 -39.93
CA PRO A 22 10.11 9.11 -40.17
C PRO A 22 9.92 7.59 -40.28
N LEU A 23 10.04 7.07 -41.51
CA LEU A 23 10.49 5.70 -41.73
C LEU A 23 11.95 5.63 -41.32
N ALA A 24 12.23 4.96 -40.19
CA ALA A 24 13.55 4.51 -39.83
C ALA A 24 13.50 3.00 -39.57
N SER A 25 13.83 2.23 -40.61
CA SER A 25 14.25 0.83 -40.47
C SER A 25 15.63 0.80 -39.83
N CYS A 26 15.72 0.33 -38.59
CA CYS A 26 16.96 -0.17 -38.02
C CYS A 26 16.68 -1.56 -37.44
N THR A 27 17.10 -2.57 -38.20
CA THR A 27 17.32 -3.93 -37.72
C THR A 27 18.33 -3.90 -36.59
N ASN A 28 17.88 -4.17 -35.36
CA ASN A 28 18.76 -4.48 -34.25
C ASN A 28 18.24 -5.75 -33.58
N THR A 29 18.83 -6.89 -33.94
CA THR A 29 18.76 -8.13 -33.17
C THR A 29 19.56 -7.92 -31.89
N GLY A 30 18.91 -7.32 -30.90
CA GLY A 30 19.36 -7.28 -29.53
C GLY A 30 18.22 -7.81 -28.69
N THR A 31 18.46 -8.95 -28.05
CA THR A 31 17.63 -9.57 -27.02
C THR A 31 17.34 -8.58 -25.89
N ALA A 32 16.32 -7.74 -26.07
CA ALA A 32 15.74 -6.95 -25.02
C ALA A 32 14.79 -7.85 -24.24
N HIS A 33 15.36 -8.66 -23.34
CA HIS A 33 14.60 -9.12 -22.21
C HIS A 33 14.19 -7.85 -21.47
N ARG A 34 12.92 -7.47 -21.63
CA ARG A 34 12.24 -6.46 -20.82
C ARG A 34 12.23 -6.99 -19.38
N ALA A 35 13.34 -6.83 -18.68
CA ALA A 35 13.34 -6.89 -17.23
C ALA A 35 12.44 -5.75 -16.76
N PRO A 36 11.44 -6.00 -15.91
CA PRO A 36 10.58 -4.96 -15.42
C PRO A 36 11.45 -4.00 -14.60
N THR A 37 11.55 -2.76 -15.05
CA THR A 37 12.00 -1.64 -14.23
C THR A 37 10.93 -1.39 -13.17
N GLN A 38 10.81 -2.30 -12.21
CA GLN A 38 9.91 -2.24 -11.06
C GLN A 38 10.64 -2.75 -9.80
N GLU A 39 11.97 -2.56 -9.72
CA GLU A 39 12.77 -3.01 -8.58
C GLU A 39 13.39 -1.89 -7.74
N ALA A 40 13.13 -0.62 -8.06
CA ALA A 40 13.79 0.50 -7.37
C ALA A 40 12.86 1.60 -6.83
N SER A 41 11.53 1.47 -6.97
CA SER A 41 10.57 2.49 -6.51
C SER A 41 9.55 1.97 -5.48
N MET A 42 9.61 0.71 -5.05
CA MET A 42 8.55 0.06 -4.26
C MET A 42 9.12 -0.71 -3.05
N LYS A 43 9.71 0.01 -2.09
CA LYS A 43 9.85 -0.48 -0.70
C LYS A 43 9.46 0.61 0.30
N SER A 44 8.53 1.48 -0.09
CA SER A 44 7.80 2.32 0.86
C SER A 44 6.50 1.58 1.19
N GLY A 45 6.14 1.51 2.47
CA GLY A 45 4.92 0.83 2.94
C GLY A 45 5.15 -0.55 3.58
N VAL A 46 4.05 -1.25 3.86
CA VAL A 46 4.03 -2.49 4.67
C VAL A 46 4.35 -3.78 3.91
N GLY A 47 4.51 -3.72 2.58
CA GLY A 47 4.70 -4.89 1.72
C GLY A 47 5.81 -5.85 2.20
N PRO A 48 7.05 -5.37 2.44
CA PRO A 48 8.14 -6.24 2.92
C PRO A 48 7.86 -6.91 4.27
N MET A 49 7.17 -6.23 5.19
CA MET A 49 6.78 -6.79 6.48
C MET A 49 5.74 -7.90 6.30
N LEU A 50 4.71 -7.65 5.49
CA LEU A 50 3.66 -8.64 5.23
C LEU A 50 4.23 -9.87 4.52
N GLU A 51 5.14 -9.67 3.55
CA GLU A 51 5.86 -10.76 2.89
C GLU A 51 6.62 -11.62 3.91
N GLU A 52 7.34 -11.00 4.85
CA GLU A 52 8.04 -11.72 5.91
C GLU A 52 7.09 -12.54 6.79
N ILE A 53 5.95 -11.96 7.19
CA ILE A 53 4.93 -12.67 7.98
C ILE A 53 4.38 -13.87 7.21
N TYR A 54 4.03 -13.70 5.92
CA TYR A 54 3.46 -14.79 5.12
C TYR A 54 4.47 -15.85 4.69
N ALA A 55 5.76 -15.52 4.66
CA ALA A 55 6.87 -16.45 4.47
C ALA A 55 7.26 -17.19 5.77
N SER A 56 6.81 -16.70 6.93
CA SER A 56 7.02 -17.36 8.22
C SER A 56 6.21 -18.67 8.34
N ARG A 57 6.21 -19.27 9.54
CA ARG A 57 5.47 -20.50 9.81
C ARG A 57 4.00 -20.32 9.44
N LYS A 58 3.44 -21.29 8.71
CA LYS A 58 2.03 -21.31 8.35
C LYS A 58 1.17 -21.79 9.52
N PRO A 59 0.12 -21.05 9.92
CA PRO A 59 -0.82 -21.51 10.94
C PRO A 59 -1.62 -22.72 10.42
N VAL A 60 -1.81 -23.72 11.27
CA VAL A 60 -2.62 -24.91 10.94
C VAL A 60 -3.95 -24.93 11.68
N ARG A 61 -5.03 -25.31 11.00
CA ARG A 61 -6.39 -25.43 11.58
C ARG A 61 -6.86 -24.13 12.25
N PHE A 62 -6.82 -24.08 13.59
CA PHE A 62 -7.24 -22.96 14.43
C PHE A 62 -6.06 -22.34 15.19
N GLU A 63 -4.83 -22.70 14.81
CA GLU A 63 -3.63 -22.11 15.40
C GLU A 63 -3.56 -20.61 15.11
N GLN A 64 -3.17 -19.86 16.14
CA GLN A 64 -2.84 -18.46 16.02
C GLN A 64 -1.35 -18.32 16.31
N LEU A 65 -0.61 -17.81 15.34
CA LEU A 65 0.83 -17.60 15.50
C LEU A 65 1.08 -16.14 15.86
N ASP A 66 1.76 -15.92 16.98
CA ASP A 66 2.24 -14.59 17.34
C ASP A 66 3.36 -14.18 16.39
N VAL A 67 3.15 -13.06 15.70
CA VAL A 67 4.09 -12.44 14.76
C VAL A 67 4.40 -10.99 15.14
N SER A 68 4.10 -10.60 16.39
CA SER A 68 4.27 -9.23 16.90
C SER A 68 5.70 -8.73 16.76
N ASP A 69 6.69 -9.61 16.95
CA ASP A 69 8.10 -9.24 16.83
C ASP A 69 8.51 -8.88 15.40
N ILE A 70 7.85 -9.43 14.38
CA ILE A 70 8.07 -9.03 12.99
C ILE A 70 7.56 -7.59 12.81
N VAL A 71 6.31 -7.34 13.22
CA VAL A 71 5.68 -6.02 13.08
C VAL A 71 6.45 -4.94 13.85
N ARG A 72 6.92 -5.24 15.07
CA ARG A 72 7.70 -4.29 15.91
C ARG A 72 9.00 -3.81 15.25
N ARG A 73 9.62 -4.61 14.38
CA ARG A 73 10.82 -4.18 13.64
C ARG A 73 10.53 -3.11 12.59
N HIS A 74 9.30 -3.08 12.09
CA HIS A 74 8.85 -2.11 11.09
C HIS A 74 8.14 -0.91 11.70
N PHE A 75 7.50 -1.10 12.86
CA PHE A 75 6.79 -0.07 13.61
C PHE A 75 7.34 0.00 15.04
N PRO A 76 8.44 0.75 15.27
CA PRO A 76 8.98 0.91 16.60
C PRO A 76 8.01 1.69 17.50
N ALA A 77 8.13 1.48 18.81
CA ALA A 77 7.39 2.27 19.80
C ALA A 77 7.62 3.78 19.60
N GLY A 78 6.59 4.58 19.79
CA GLY A 78 6.59 6.02 19.54
C GLY A 78 6.20 6.44 18.11
N THR A 79 5.98 5.48 17.21
CA THR A 79 5.48 5.76 15.84
C THR A 79 4.10 6.42 15.92
N ASP A 80 3.87 7.49 15.17
CA ASP A 80 2.58 8.16 15.11
C ASP A 80 1.51 7.29 14.42
N LYS A 81 0.29 7.27 14.98
CA LYS A 81 -0.85 6.55 14.38
C LYS A 81 -1.08 6.89 12.91
N ALA A 82 -0.97 8.17 12.54
CA ALA A 82 -1.13 8.62 11.16
C ALA A 82 -0.10 7.96 10.22
N THR A 83 1.16 7.85 10.65
CA THR A 83 2.21 7.16 9.89
C THR A 83 1.91 5.67 9.72
N VAL A 84 1.32 5.03 10.74
CA VAL A 84 0.88 3.63 10.62
C VAL A 84 -0.23 3.52 9.57
N ILE A 85 -1.26 4.36 9.64
CA ILE A 85 -2.37 4.37 8.68
C ILE A 85 -1.85 4.59 7.25
N ASP A 86 -0.99 5.59 7.05
CA ASP A 86 -0.41 5.91 5.75
C ASP A 86 0.40 4.74 5.19
N ALA A 87 1.16 4.04 6.03
CA ALA A 87 1.94 2.87 5.61
C ALA A 87 1.07 1.71 5.10
N PHE A 88 -0.16 1.57 5.62
CA PHE A 88 -1.14 0.57 5.17
C PHE A 88 -2.03 1.08 4.01
N ALA A 89 -2.09 2.39 3.75
CA ALA A 89 -2.94 2.96 2.69
C ALA A 89 -2.57 2.45 1.28
N ASP A 90 -1.28 2.14 1.06
CA ASP A 90 -0.77 1.62 -0.21
C ASP A 90 -1.01 0.11 -0.39
N SER A 91 -1.49 -0.59 0.65
CA SER A 91 -1.76 -2.03 0.60
C SER A 91 -3.20 -2.30 0.17
N SER A 92 -3.37 -2.97 -0.98
CA SER A 92 -4.69 -3.32 -1.51
C SER A 92 -5.39 -4.46 -0.75
N THR A 93 -4.64 -5.22 0.06
CA THR A 93 -5.12 -6.37 0.84
C THR A 93 -5.39 -6.03 2.30
N SER A 94 -4.89 -4.89 2.77
CA SER A 94 -5.03 -4.44 4.15
C SER A 94 -6.23 -3.51 4.33
N LYS A 95 -6.86 -3.59 5.50
CA LYS A 95 -7.97 -2.73 5.89
C LYS A 95 -7.88 -2.38 7.37
N VAL A 96 -8.10 -1.11 7.70
CA VAL A 96 -8.38 -0.70 9.07
C VAL A 96 -9.76 -1.22 9.44
N VAL A 97 -9.84 -2.05 10.47
CA VAL A 97 -11.10 -2.64 10.97
C VAL A 97 -11.57 -1.98 12.26
N GLU A 98 -10.67 -1.33 13.00
CA GLU A 98 -10.99 -0.54 14.18
C GLU A 98 -10.02 0.64 14.28
N ASP A 99 -10.56 1.82 14.60
CA ASP A 99 -9.82 3.06 14.74
C ASP A 99 -10.41 3.84 15.93
N THR A 100 -9.70 3.81 17.06
CA THR A 100 -10.07 4.53 18.29
C THR A 100 -8.89 5.38 18.79
N ALA A 101 -9.10 6.16 19.86
CA ALA A 101 -8.04 6.99 20.42
C ALA A 101 -6.88 6.15 21.02
N ASP A 102 -7.20 4.99 21.59
CA ASP A 102 -6.28 4.10 22.33
C ASP A 102 -5.82 2.88 21.52
N LYS A 103 -6.39 2.65 20.33
CA LYS A 103 -6.13 1.45 19.55
C LYS A 103 -6.34 1.67 18.04
N LEU A 104 -5.53 0.99 17.24
CA LEU A 104 -5.72 0.86 15.79
C LEU A 104 -5.60 -0.63 15.45
N VAL A 105 -6.62 -1.20 14.80
CA VAL A 105 -6.61 -2.59 14.37
C VAL A 105 -6.64 -2.64 12.85
N VAL A 106 -5.64 -3.29 12.27
CA VAL A 106 -5.50 -3.52 10.84
C VAL A 106 -5.60 -5.02 10.57
N ARG A 107 -6.39 -5.39 9.56
CA ARG A 107 -6.44 -6.75 9.04
C ARG A 107 -5.93 -6.79 7.62
N ASP A 108 -4.97 -7.66 7.38
CA ASP A 108 -4.53 -8.02 6.04
C ASP A 108 -5.03 -9.42 5.66
N ASN A 109 -5.42 -9.60 4.40
CA ASN A 109 -5.88 -10.88 3.89
C ASN A 109 -5.08 -11.29 2.66
N HIS A 110 -4.42 -12.45 2.73
CA HIS A 110 -3.74 -13.08 1.62
C HIS A 110 -4.62 -14.19 1.04
N GLY A 111 -4.91 -14.08 -0.27
CA GLY A 111 -5.81 -14.99 -0.96
C GLY A 111 -7.29 -14.75 -0.63
N GLN A 112 -8.16 -15.56 -1.23
CA GLN A 112 -9.61 -15.48 -1.04
C GLN A 112 -10.09 -16.76 -0.35
N ALA A 113 -10.69 -16.65 0.85
CA ALA A 113 -11.03 -17.79 1.71
C ALA A 113 -11.84 -18.91 1.03
N MET A 114 -12.68 -18.56 0.04
CA MET A 114 -13.50 -19.53 -0.68
C MET A 114 -12.83 -20.13 -1.94
N LEU A 115 -11.74 -19.52 -2.43
CA LEU A 115 -11.12 -19.88 -3.70
C LEU A 115 -9.68 -20.41 -3.54
N ASP A 116 -9.03 -20.08 -2.43
CA ASP A 116 -7.65 -20.39 -2.17
C ASP A 116 -7.52 -21.31 -0.94
N PRO A 117 -7.04 -22.56 -1.10
CA PRO A 117 -6.83 -23.49 0.01
C PRO A 117 -5.78 -23.00 1.03
N ASP A 118 -4.95 -22.02 0.65
CA ASP A 118 -3.90 -21.40 1.48
C ASP A 118 -4.26 -19.95 1.89
N ALA A 119 -5.54 -19.59 1.83
CA ALA A 119 -6.01 -18.28 2.29
C ALA A 119 -5.65 -18.06 3.77
N ARG A 120 -5.06 -16.89 4.05
CA ARG A 120 -4.51 -16.54 5.36
C ARG A 120 -4.79 -15.07 5.66
N SER A 121 -4.75 -14.73 6.94
CA SER A 121 -4.92 -13.35 7.39
C SER A 121 -3.93 -13.02 8.49
N VAL A 122 -3.58 -11.75 8.56
CA VAL A 122 -2.84 -11.18 9.69
C VAL A 122 -3.72 -10.12 10.32
N VAL A 123 -3.93 -10.20 11.64
CA VAL A 123 -4.58 -9.15 12.42
C VAL A 123 -3.52 -8.50 13.28
N ILE A 124 -3.39 -7.18 13.15
CA ILE A 124 -2.40 -6.37 13.86
C ILE A 124 -3.15 -5.35 14.69
N THR A 125 -2.91 -5.37 15.99
CA THR A 125 -3.42 -4.41 16.95
C THR A 125 -2.26 -3.53 17.42
N PHE A 126 -2.35 -2.24 17.13
CA PHE A 126 -1.48 -1.22 17.68
C PHE A 126 -2.19 -0.60 18.88
N HIS A 127 -1.57 -0.68 20.05
CA HIS A 127 -1.99 0.08 21.22
C HIS A 127 -1.36 1.47 21.15
N LEU A 128 -2.15 2.48 21.48
CA LEU A 128 -1.75 3.88 21.41
C LEU A 128 -1.66 4.47 22.82
N ASP A 129 -0.67 5.33 23.04
CA ASP A 129 -0.63 6.17 24.24
C ASP A 129 -1.53 7.41 24.10
N ALA A 130 -1.54 8.26 25.13
CA ALA A 130 -2.36 9.47 25.16
C ALA A 130 -1.99 10.49 24.07
N ASP A 131 -0.77 10.41 23.52
CA ASP A 131 -0.30 11.26 22.43
C ASP A 131 -0.63 10.68 21.05
N GLY A 132 -1.33 9.53 21.00
CA GLY A 132 -1.68 8.84 19.77
C GLY A 132 -0.50 8.12 19.12
N LYS A 133 0.51 7.75 19.90
CA LYS A 133 1.71 7.04 19.43
C LYS A 133 1.67 5.58 19.82
N VAL A 134 2.29 4.72 19.01
CA VAL A 134 2.36 3.28 19.26
C VAL A 134 3.10 3.01 20.58
N SER A 135 2.39 2.45 21.55
CA SER A 135 2.92 2.03 22.85
C SER A 135 3.07 0.51 22.96
N GLY A 136 2.31 -0.24 22.16
CA GLY A 136 2.34 -1.70 22.13
C GLY A 136 1.84 -2.26 20.81
N ILE A 137 2.26 -3.48 20.49
CA ILE A 137 1.87 -4.19 19.27
C ILE A 137 1.56 -5.64 19.64
N GLU A 138 0.41 -6.10 19.20
CA GLU A 138 0.00 -7.51 19.15
C GLU A 138 -0.33 -7.86 17.69
N ALA A 139 0.21 -8.96 17.18
CA ALA A 139 -0.07 -9.40 15.82
C ALA A 139 -0.22 -10.92 15.73
N LEU A 140 -1.29 -11.35 15.05
CA LEU A 140 -1.67 -12.75 14.94
C LEU A 140 -1.79 -13.16 13.46
N HIS A 141 -1.03 -14.19 13.07
CA HIS A 141 -1.15 -14.84 11.77
C HIS A 141 -2.09 -16.04 11.88
N LEU A 142 -3.14 -16.01 11.06
CA LEU A 142 -4.31 -16.88 11.13
C LEU A 142 -4.54 -17.58 9.78
N LYS A 143 -5.07 -18.79 9.83
CA LYS A 143 -5.63 -19.44 8.63
C LYS A 143 -7.06 -18.91 8.39
N ASN A 144 -7.40 -18.56 7.16
CA ASN A 144 -8.78 -18.27 6.80
C ASN A 144 -9.58 -19.57 6.68
N GLN A 145 -10.80 -19.56 7.20
CA GLN A 145 -11.75 -20.66 7.12
C GLN A 145 -12.99 -20.25 6.35
#